data_AF-A0A6G2K0A4-F1
#
_entry.id   AF-A0A6G2K0A4-F1
#
_cell.length_a   1.000
_cell.length_b   1.000
_cell.length_c   1.000
_cell.angle_alpha   90.00
_cell.angle_beta   90.00
_cell.angle_gamma   90.00
#
_symmetry.space_group_name_H-M   'P 1'
#
loop_
_entity.id
_entity.type
_entity.pdbx_description
1 polymer ?
#
loop_
_entity_poly.entity_id
_entity_poly.type
_entity_poly.pdbx_seq_one_letter_code
_entity_poly.pdbx_strand_id
1 'polypeptide(L)'
;GVRVVRAMPNTPALVGCGASAVAPGASASEHDVRWAVEVLASVGTVEVTSEAQLDAVTGLSGSGPAYVFLVAEALIAAGTAEGLPTEVADGLVRETIRGAGELLVRSARAPAALRADVTSRGGTTERGISVLEQEGLREAFAAAVAAATRRSLELGRA
;
A
#
# COMPACT_ATOMS: atom_id res chain seq x y z
N GLY A 1 -14.35 19.44 -25.34
CA GLY A 1 -13.45 18.30 -25.50
C GLY A 1 -14.16 17.02 -25.13
N VAL A 2 -13.46 15.88 -25.14
CA VAL A 2 -13.98 14.58 -24.69
C VAL A 2 -13.96 14.53 -23.16
N ARG A 3 -15.02 14.02 -22.53
CA ARG A 3 -15.06 13.83 -21.06
C ARG A 3 -14.29 12.57 -20.71
N VAL A 4 -13.24 12.70 -19.93
CA VAL A 4 -12.35 11.60 -19.53
C VAL A 4 -12.05 11.75 -18.04
N VAL A 5 -12.16 10.66 -17.29
CA VAL A 5 -11.63 10.54 -15.92
C VAL A 5 -10.68 9.35 -15.93
N ARG A 6 -9.41 9.58 -15.59
CA ARG A 6 -8.42 8.50 -15.49
C ARG A 6 -8.46 7.93 -14.09
N ALA A 7 -8.47 6.61 -13.97
CA ALA A 7 -8.41 5.90 -12.70
C ALA A 7 -7.12 5.08 -12.59
N MET A 8 -6.63 4.94 -11.36
CA MET A 8 -5.51 4.08 -11.02
C MET A 8 -5.92 3.18 -9.84
N PRO A 9 -6.61 2.05 -10.09
CA PRO A 9 -6.96 1.06 -9.06
C PRO A 9 -5.78 0.15 -8.75
N ASN A 10 -5.98 -0.77 -7.79
CA ASN A 10 -5.02 -1.84 -7.50
C ASN A 10 -5.73 -3.19 -7.27
N THR A 11 -4.94 -4.27 -7.24
CA THR A 11 -5.46 -5.65 -7.21
C THR A 11 -6.32 -6.02 -5.98
N PRO A 12 -6.12 -5.45 -4.78
CA PRO A 12 -7.03 -5.65 -3.64
C PRO A 12 -8.51 -5.32 -3.90
N ALA A 13 -8.84 -4.61 -4.99
CA ALA A 13 -10.23 -4.42 -5.42
C ALA A 13 -10.99 -5.74 -5.62
N LEU A 14 -10.29 -6.85 -5.95
CA LEU A 14 -10.89 -8.18 -6.10
C LEU A 14 -11.53 -8.72 -4.81
N VAL A 15 -11.13 -8.19 -3.65
CA VAL A 15 -11.67 -8.57 -2.33
C VAL A 15 -12.38 -7.40 -1.64
N GLY A 16 -12.71 -6.34 -2.38
CA GLY A 16 -13.39 -5.15 -1.84
C GLY A 16 -12.50 -4.25 -0.98
N CYS A 17 -11.18 -4.46 -1.01
CA CYS A 17 -10.20 -3.67 -0.23
C CYS A 17 -9.27 -2.86 -1.15
N GLY A 18 -9.76 -2.46 -2.32
CA GLY A 18 -9.01 -1.66 -3.28
C GLY A 18 -8.64 -0.28 -2.74
N ALA A 19 -7.56 0.29 -3.27
CA ALA A 19 -7.25 1.71 -3.14
C ALA A 19 -7.09 2.28 -4.55
N SER A 20 -7.99 3.17 -4.92
CA SER A 20 -8.00 3.81 -6.24
C SER A 20 -7.72 5.30 -6.11
N ALA A 21 -7.11 5.89 -7.13
CA ALA A 21 -7.16 7.33 -7.34
C ALA A 21 -7.83 7.66 -8.67
N VAL A 22 -8.51 8.80 -8.74
CA VAL A 22 -9.10 9.33 -9.98
C VAL A 22 -8.61 10.74 -10.28
N ALA A 23 -8.35 11.04 -11.55
CA ALA A 23 -7.99 12.38 -12.02
C ALA A 23 -8.93 12.84 -13.14
N PRO A 24 -9.54 14.03 -13.03
CA PRO A 24 -10.38 14.59 -14.08
C PRO A 24 -9.55 15.10 -15.26
N GLY A 25 -9.96 14.74 -16.48
CA GLY A 25 -9.51 15.40 -17.69
C GLY A 25 -10.12 16.81 -17.84
N ALA A 26 -9.53 17.64 -18.70
CA ALA A 26 -9.90 19.06 -18.84
C ALA A 26 -11.37 19.35 -19.23
N SER A 27 -12.09 18.36 -19.76
CA SER A 27 -13.53 18.48 -20.10
C SER A 27 -14.43 17.62 -19.22
N ALA A 28 -13.90 16.97 -18.16
CA ALA A 28 -14.72 16.23 -17.21
C ALA A 28 -15.43 17.20 -16.25
N SER A 29 -16.72 16.98 -16.06
CA SER A 29 -17.51 17.71 -15.06
C SER A 29 -17.36 17.08 -13.68
N GLU A 30 -17.72 17.81 -12.64
CA GLU A 30 -17.80 17.25 -11.28
C GLU A 30 -18.74 16.05 -11.20
N HIS A 31 -19.80 16.03 -12.01
CA HIS A 31 -20.73 14.90 -12.08
C HIS A 31 -20.01 13.64 -12.61
N ASP A 32 -19.18 13.78 -13.64
CA ASP A 32 -18.42 12.65 -14.20
C ASP A 32 -17.43 12.10 -13.17
N VAL A 33 -16.77 12.97 -12.39
CA VAL A 33 -15.86 12.58 -11.31
C VAL A 33 -16.61 11.86 -10.19
N ARG A 34 -17.73 12.41 -9.72
CA ARG A 34 -18.55 11.77 -8.67
C ARG A 34 -19.03 10.39 -9.11
N TRP A 35 -19.49 10.26 -10.35
CA TRP A 35 -19.91 8.97 -10.88
C TRP A 35 -18.75 7.95 -10.91
N ALA A 36 -17.56 8.35 -11.36
CA ALA A 36 -16.38 7.48 -11.34
C ALA A 36 -15.98 7.05 -9.91
N VAL A 37 -16.06 7.98 -8.95
CA VAL A 37 -15.84 7.71 -7.53
C VAL A 37 -16.85 6.71 -7.01
N GLU A 38 -18.15 6.89 -7.26
CA GLU A 38 -19.20 5.97 -6.81
C GLU A 38 -18.99 4.54 -7.33
N VAL A 39 -18.60 4.39 -8.60
CA VAL A 39 -18.31 3.08 -9.18
C VAL A 39 -17.12 2.42 -8.49
N LEU A 40 -16.01 3.12 -8.32
CA LEU A 40 -14.79 2.56 -7.74
C LEU A 40 -14.90 2.35 -6.22
N ALA A 41 -15.72 3.16 -5.54
CA ALA A 41 -15.98 3.03 -4.10
C ALA A 41 -16.72 1.72 -3.76
N SER A 42 -17.34 1.06 -4.74
CA SER A 42 -17.96 -0.26 -4.54
C SER A 42 -16.94 -1.37 -4.25
N VAL A 43 -15.66 -1.16 -4.56
CA VAL A 43 -14.58 -2.16 -4.42
C VAL A 43 -13.41 -1.67 -3.56
N GLY A 44 -13.56 -0.53 -2.87
CA GLY A 44 -12.49 0.00 -2.03
C GLY A 44 -12.60 1.51 -1.76
N THR A 45 -11.48 2.12 -1.40
CA THR A 45 -11.38 3.57 -1.20
C THR A 45 -10.98 4.28 -2.49
N VAL A 46 -11.43 5.53 -2.65
CA VAL A 46 -11.14 6.34 -3.83
C VAL A 46 -10.70 7.73 -3.41
N GLU A 47 -9.52 8.14 -3.88
CA GLU A 47 -9.01 9.50 -3.70
C GLU A 47 -9.12 10.29 -5.02
N VAL A 48 -9.58 11.53 -4.95
CA VAL A 48 -9.57 12.44 -6.11
C VAL A 48 -8.25 13.20 -6.12
N THR A 49 -7.51 13.11 -7.22
CA THR A 49 -6.16 13.64 -7.38
C THR A 49 -5.99 14.36 -8.72
N SER A 50 -4.80 14.93 -8.96
CA SER A 50 -4.46 15.51 -10.26
C SER A 50 -3.80 14.48 -11.18
N GLU A 51 -3.88 14.70 -12.50
CA GLU A 51 -3.24 13.83 -13.50
C GLU A 51 -1.73 13.67 -13.23
N ALA A 52 -1.06 14.75 -12.84
CA ALA A 52 0.36 14.77 -12.52
C ALA A 52 0.74 13.91 -11.28
N GLN A 53 -0.23 13.57 -10.43
CA GLN A 53 -0.02 12.74 -9.25
C GLN A 53 -0.25 11.25 -9.53
N LEU A 54 -0.85 10.86 -10.65
CA LEU A 54 -1.18 9.46 -10.92
C LEU A 54 0.04 8.55 -11.07
N ASP A 55 1.19 9.07 -11.53
CA ASP A 55 2.43 8.29 -11.53
C ASP A 55 2.96 8.02 -10.11
N ALA A 56 2.78 8.97 -9.20
CA ALA A 56 3.09 8.78 -7.78
C ALA A 56 2.14 7.75 -7.14
N VAL A 57 0.83 7.83 -7.44
CA VAL A 57 -0.16 6.82 -7.02
C VAL A 57 0.22 5.44 -7.54
N THR A 58 0.65 5.34 -8.80
CA THR A 58 1.08 4.06 -9.41
C THR A 58 2.26 3.46 -8.67
N GLY A 59 3.27 4.26 -8.34
CA GLY A 59 4.44 3.80 -7.59
C GLY A 59 4.15 3.44 -6.13
N LEU A 60 3.13 4.06 -5.55
CA LEU A 60 2.70 3.86 -4.17
C LEU A 60 1.65 2.74 -4.01
N SER A 61 0.41 2.98 -4.44
CA SER A 61 -0.73 2.07 -4.20
C SER A 61 -0.99 1.10 -5.34
N GLY A 62 -0.62 1.44 -6.57
CA GLY A 62 -0.70 0.53 -7.72
C GLY A 62 0.28 -0.63 -7.58
N SER A 63 1.54 -0.29 -7.27
CA SER A 63 2.63 -1.26 -7.04
C SER A 63 2.69 -1.76 -5.58
N GLY A 64 2.05 -1.04 -4.66
CA GLY A 64 2.07 -1.30 -3.21
C GLY A 64 1.76 -2.74 -2.77
N PRO A 65 0.73 -3.41 -3.32
CA PRO A 65 0.43 -4.80 -2.98
C PRO A 65 1.62 -5.73 -3.16
N ALA A 66 2.43 -5.54 -4.22
CA ALA A 66 3.61 -6.36 -4.46
C ALA A 66 4.67 -6.16 -3.36
N TYR A 67 4.84 -4.93 -2.85
CA TYR A 67 5.77 -4.68 -1.74
C TYR A 67 5.31 -5.38 -0.46
N VAL A 68 4.00 -5.40 -0.18
CA VAL A 68 3.44 -6.11 0.98
C VAL A 68 3.59 -7.62 0.83
N PHE A 69 3.40 -8.17 -0.37
CA PHE A 69 3.65 -9.59 -0.63
C PHE A 69 5.13 -9.97 -0.45
N LEU A 70 6.06 -9.12 -0.89
CA LEU A 70 7.49 -9.33 -0.65
C LEU A 70 7.83 -9.31 0.85
N VAL A 71 7.21 -8.41 1.63
CA VAL A 71 7.36 -8.42 3.11
C VAL A 71 6.84 -9.73 3.70
N ALA A 72 5.71 -10.24 3.22
CA ALA A 72 5.17 -11.52 3.65
C ALA A 72 6.15 -12.68 3.36
N GLU A 73 6.66 -12.75 2.13
CA GLU A 73 7.67 -13.75 1.73
C GLU A 73 8.91 -13.72 2.63
N ALA A 74 9.44 -12.52 2.89
CA ALA A 74 10.61 -12.32 3.74
C ALA A 74 10.35 -12.74 5.20
N LEU A 75 9.18 -12.41 5.76
CA LEU A 75 8.81 -12.78 7.12
C LEU A 75 8.59 -14.29 7.27
N ILE A 76 8.01 -14.95 6.26
CA ILE A 76 7.83 -16.41 6.26
C ILE A 76 9.20 -17.09 6.28
N ALA A 77 10.10 -16.68 5.38
CA ALA A 77 11.46 -17.21 5.32
C ALA A 77 12.23 -17.00 6.63
N ALA A 78 12.13 -15.81 7.23
CA ALA A 78 12.76 -15.51 8.51
C ALA A 78 12.18 -16.34 9.66
N GLY A 79 10.85 -16.47 9.75
CA GLY A 79 10.21 -17.30 10.77
C GLY A 79 10.60 -18.78 10.66
N THR A 80 10.74 -19.29 9.45
CA THR A 80 11.23 -20.66 9.21
C THR A 80 12.70 -20.81 9.61
N ALA A 81 13.54 -19.80 9.36
CA ALA A 81 14.95 -19.81 9.80
C ALA A 81 15.08 -19.85 11.34
N GLU A 82 14.11 -19.29 12.07
CA GLU A 82 14.01 -19.36 13.54
C GLU A 82 13.34 -20.65 14.04
N GLY A 83 13.09 -21.62 13.15
CA GLY A 83 12.66 -22.98 13.51
C GLY A 83 11.16 -23.26 13.40
N LEU A 84 10.36 -22.33 12.85
CA LEU A 84 8.95 -22.61 12.57
C LEU A 84 8.79 -23.51 11.33
N PRO A 85 7.86 -24.47 11.33
CA PRO A 85 7.42 -25.10 10.09
C PRO A 85 6.90 -24.06 9.11
N THR A 86 7.22 -24.20 7.82
CA THR A 86 6.86 -23.23 6.77
C THR A 86 5.36 -22.92 6.75
N GLU A 87 4.51 -23.93 6.90
CA GLU A 87 3.06 -23.79 6.91
C GLU A 87 2.56 -23.00 8.12
N VAL A 88 3.24 -23.15 9.27
CA VAL A 88 2.93 -22.37 10.48
C VAL A 88 3.37 -20.92 10.29
N ALA A 89 4.56 -20.68 9.74
CA ALA A 89 5.05 -19.34 9.45
C ALA A 89 4.14 -18.61 8.45
N ASP A 90 3.73 -19.26 7.35
CA ASP A 90 2.78 -18.71 6.36
C ASP A 90 1.45 -18.32 7.01
N GLY A 91 0.85 -19.22 7.79
CA GLY A 91 -0.41 -18.93 8.49
C GLY A 91 -0.30 -17.72 9.44
N LEU A 92 0.76 -17.66 10.25
CA LEU A 92 1.00 -16.56 11.19
C LEU A 92 1.24 -15.23 10.48
N VAL A 93 2.01 -15.22 9.39
CA VAL A 93 2.32 -13.99 8.64
C VAL A 93 1.08 -13.45 7.94
N ARG A 94 0.26 -14.30 7.29
CA ARG A 94 -1.00 -13.89 6.67
C ARG A 94 -1.93 -13.22 7.67
N GLU A 95 -2.11 -13.84 8.84
CA GLU A 95 -2.96 -13.29 9.90
C GLU A 95 -2.40 -11.99 10.47
N THR A 96 -1.09 -11.92 10.67
CA THR A 96 -0.40 -10.72 11.18
C THR A 96 -0.58 -9.54 10.23
N ILE A 97 -0.39 -9.74 8.92
CA ILE A 97 -0.58 -8.70 7.92
C ILE A 97 -2.05 -8.26 7.85
N ARG A 98 -2.99 -9.21 7.82
CA ARG A 98 -4.43 -8.90 7.81
C ARG A 98 -4.84 -8.10 9.04
N GLY A 99 -4.47 -8.57 10.24
CA GLY A 99 -4.82 -7.93 11.50
C GLY A 99 -4.20 -6.54 11.65
N ALA A 100 -2.91 -6.38 11.30
CA ALA A 100 -2.25 -5.08 11.34
C ALA A 100 -2.86 -4.09 10.33
N GLY A 101 -3.19 -4.56 9.12
CA GLY A 101 -3.89 -3.76 8.11
C GLY A 101 -5.28 -3.32 8.59
N GLU A 102 -6.05 -4.23 9.17
CA GLU A 102 -7.39 -3.91 9.69
C GLU A 102 -7.33 -2.91 10.85
N LEU A 103 -6.38 -3.08 11.78
CA LEU A 103 -6.15 -2.14 12.87
C LEU A 103 -5.78 -0.75 12.33
N LEU A 104 -4.95 -0.69 11.29
CA LEU A 104 -4.58 0.56 10.65
C LEU A 104 -5.79 1.25 10.01
N VAL A 105 -6.62 0.51 9.27
CA VAL A 105 -7.80 1.06 8.59
C VAL A 105 -8.88 1.53 9.58
N ARG A 106 -9.09 0.80 10.67
CA ARG A 106 -10.12 1.13 11.67
C ARG A 106 -9.70 2.21 12.65
N SER A 107 -8.41 2.48 12.78
CA SER A 107 -7.91 3.41 13.78
C SER A 107 -7.90 4.86 13.28
N ALA A 108 -8.30 5.79 14.14
CA ALA A 108 -8.08 7.22 13.91
C ALA A 108 -6.63 7.66 14.26
N ARG A 109 -5.81 6.75 14.80
CA ARG A 109 -4.43 7.05 15.24
C ARG A 109 -3.45 6.87 14.09
N ALA A 110 -2.41 7.69 14.08
CA ALA A 110 -1.33 7.59 13.10
C ALA A 110 -0.59 6.23 13.19
N PRO A 111 -0.02 5.72 12.08
CA PRO A 111 0.75 4.47 12.06
C PRO A 111 1.88 4.41 13.10
N ALA A 112 2.57 5.54 13.33
CA ALA A 112 3.64 5.62 14.32
C ALA A 112 3.13 5.37 15.75
N ALA A 113 1.90 5.78 16.05
CA ALA A 113 1.26 5.56 17.34
C ALA A 113 0.85 4.10 17.52
N LEU A 114 0.26 3.48 16.48
CA LEU A 114 -0.06 2.04 16.48
C LEU A 114 1.20 1.18 16.66
N ARG A 115 2.30 1.52 15.98
CA ARG A 115 3.60 0.87 16.17
C ARG A 115 4.11 1.03 17.60
N ALA A 116 3.99 2.22 18.18
CA ALA A 116 4.43 2.48 19.55
C ALA A 116 3.65 1.65 20.57
N ASP A 117 2.34 1.46 20.38
CA ASP A 117 1.49 0.67 21.29
C ASP A 117 1.92 -0.80 21.40
N VAL A 118 2.50 -1.36 20.33
CA VAL A 118 3.02 -2.75 20.31
C VAL A 118 4.52 -2.84 20.58
N THR A 119 5.17 -1.71 20.89
CA THR A 119 6.61 -1.63 21.16
C THR A 119 6.87 -1.33 22.63
N SER A 120 7.02 -2.40 23.43
CA SER A 120 7.43 -2.26 24.83
C SER A 120 8.94 -1.97 24.93
N ARG A 121 9.32 -1.06 25.85
CA ARG A 121 10.73 -0.70 26.10
C ARG A 121 11.52 -1.92 26.56
N GLY A 122 12.65 -2.21 25.91
CA GLY A 122 13.47 -3.39 26.15
C GLY A 122 12.86 -4.70 25.65
N GLY A 123 11.69 -4.66 24.99
CA GLY A 123 10.97 -5.84 24.50
C GLY A 123 11.48 -6.35 23.14
N THR A 124 10.90 -7.46 22.70
CA THR A 124 11.23 -8.12 21.42
C THR A 124 10.94 -7.22 20.22
N THR A 125 9.80 -6.52 20.22
CA THR A 125 9.41 -5.60 19.14
C THR A 125 10.39 -4.44 19.00
N GLU A 126 10.87 -3.86 20.11
CA GLU A 126 11.84 -2.76 20.08
C GLU A 126 13.14 -3.19 19.40
N ARG A 127 13.62 -4.40 19.70
CA ARG A 127 14.82 -4.97 19.07
C ARG A 127 14.61 -5.21 17.57
N GLY A 128 13.48 -5.83 17.20
CA GLY A 128 13.15 -6.09 15.80
C GLY A 128 13.04 -4.80 14.97
N ILE A 129 12.31 -3.80 15.48
CA ILE A 129 12.20 -2.48 14.82
C ILE A 129 13.58 -1.83 14.71
N SER A 130 14.39 -1.85 15.77
CA SER A 130 15.73 -1.23 15.72
C SER A 130 16.60 -1.82 14.60
N VAL A 131 16.54 -3.13 14.37
CA VAL A 131 17.26 -3.77 13.26
C VAL A 131 16.69 -3.33 11.91
N LEU A 132 15.36 -3.33 11.73
CA LEU A 132 14.75 -2.87 10.48
C LEU A 132 15.09 -1.42 10.13
N GLU A 133 15.23 -0.56 11.14
CA GLU A 133 15.69 0.83 10.96
C GLU A 133 17.16 0.89 10.56
N GLN A 134 18.02 0.08 11.18
CA GLN A 134 19.45 0.01 10.86
C GLN A 134 19.71 -0.54 9.45
N GLU A 135 18.91 -1.51 9.01
CA GLU A 135 18.94 -2.06 7.65
C GLU A 135 18.31 -1.13 6.60
N GLY A 136 17.83 0.05 7.00
CA GLY A 136 17.37 1.09 6.07
C GLY A 136 16.03 0.79 5.42
N LEU A 137 15.08 0.17 6.14
CA LEU A 137 13.76 -0.18 5.61
C LEU A 137 13.03 1.04 5.02
N ARG A 138 13.14 2.22 5.65
CA ARG A 138 12.50 3.44 5.17
C ARG A 138 13.07 3.90 3.83
N GLU A 139 14.39 3.88 3.72
CA GLU A 139 15.16 4.24 2.54
C GLU A 139 14.84 3.29 1.38
N ALA A 140 14.72 1.99 1.67
CA ALA A 140 14.33 0.97 0.69
C ALA A 140 12.94 1.24 0.11
N PHE A 141 11.93 1.49 0.95
CA PHE A 141 10.59 1.83 0.47
C PHE A 141 10.55 3.16 -0.31
N ALA A 142 11.27 4.19 0.17
CA ALA A 142 11.36 5.46 -0.53
C ALA A 142 11.98 5.30 -1.93
N ALA A 143 13.06 4.52 -2.03
CA ALA A 143 13.71 4.22 -3.31
C ALA A 143 12.82 3.41 -4.24
N ALA A 144 12.11 2.40 -3.72
CA ALA A 144 11.18 1.57 -4.49
C ALA A 144 10.04 2.40 -5.10
N VAL A 145 9.36 3.21 -4.28
CA VAL A 145 8.27 4.08 -4.74
C VAL A 145 8.80 5.08 -5.78
N ALA A 146 9.95 5.73 -5.53
CA ALA A 146 10.54 6.67 -6.48
C ALA A 146 10.94 6.01 -7.81
N ALA A 147 11.45 4.77 -7.77
CA ALA A 147 11.77 4.01 -8.98
C ALA A 147 10.50 3.66 -9.78
N ALA A 148 9.47 3.14 -9.13
CA ALA A 148 8.21 2.79 -9.77
C ALA A 148 7.49 4.02 -10.36
N THR A 149 7.48 5.16 -9.65
CA THR A 149 6.94 6.42 -10.16
C THR A 149 7.68 6.92 -11.39
N ARG A 150 9.03 6.90 -11.38
CA ARG A 150 9.82 7.26 -12.57
C ARG A 150 9.53 6.34 -13.74
N ARG A 151 9.39 5.03 -13.47
CA ARG A 151 9.05 4.07 -14.52
C ARG A 151 7.67 4.32 -15.12
N SER A 152 6.68 4.66 -14.30
CA SER A 152 5.35 5.06 -14.77
C SER A 152 5.43 6.27 -15.72
N LEU A 153 6.20 7.29 -15.33
CA LEU A 153 6.44 8.49 -16.16
C LEU A 153 7.12 8.16 -17.49
N GLU A 154 8.09 7.25 -17.50
CA GLU A 154 8.77 6.81 -18.73
C GLU A 154 7.79 6.09 -19.67
N LEU A 155 6.97 5.19 -19.13
CA LEU A 155 5.98 4.43 -19.91
C LEU A 155 4.89 5.34 -20.48
N GLY A 156 4.48 6.38 -19.77
CA GLY A 156 3.49 7.34 -20.25
C GLY A 156 3.98 8.29 -21.35
N ARG A 157 5.29 8.32 -21.63
CA ARG A 157 5.89 9.10 -22.72
C ARG A 157 6.14 8.28 -24.00
N ALA A 158 6.07 6.95 -23.89
CA ALA A 158 6.22 6.02 -25.01
C ALA A 158 4.90 5.89 -25.77
#